data_AF-A0A496WYM1-F1
#
_entry.id   AF-A0A496WYM1-F1
#
_cell.length_a   1.000
_cell.length_b   1.000
_cell.length_c   1.000
_cell.angle_alpha   90.00
_cell.angle_beta   90.00
_cell.angle_gamma   90.00
#
_symmetry.space_group_name_H-M   'P 1'
#
loop_
_entity.id
_entity.type
_entity.pdbx_description
1 polymer ?
#
loop_
_entity_poly.entity_id
_entity_poly.type
_entity_poly.pdbx_seq_one_letter_code
_entity_poly.pdbx_strand_id
1 'polypeptide(L)'
;MNNPTNLRPAFNRHSKSRGLSTLKKVAFGLSLSVSTLGFAEGDTKQAPGEADYMTYCASCHGATGEGNGPVANHLKNRPPDLTYITQQQTGGEFPYMYVLGIVEGNPELDKKGRTHGPSDMPVWGNIIYEDSGERSSLAKARLRHLVDYIKNMQK
;
A
#
# COMPACT_ATOMS: atom_id res chain seq x y z
N MET A 1 0.03 -50.68 37.80
CA MET A 1 1.32 -51.36 37.61
C MET A 1 2.42 -50.31 37.42
N ASN A 2 3.11 -50.00 38.51
CA ASN A 2 4.54 -49.67 38.69
C ASN A 2 5.30 -48.92 37.56
N ASN A 3 5.45 -47.60 37.74
CA ASN A 3 6.67 -46.83 38.14
C ASN A 3 8.06 -47.17 37.50
N PRO A 4 9.05 -46.27 37.64
CA PRO A 4 9.65 -45.39 36.64
C PRO A 4 11.12 -45.81 36.37
N THR A 5 11.94 -45.03 35.65
CA THR A 5 13.36 -44.89 36.02
C THR A 5 14.04 -43.69 35.35
N ASN A 6 14.42 -42.74 36.20
CA ASN A 6 15.44 -41.72 35.99
C ASN A 6 16.80 -42.36 35.67
N LEU A 7 17.57 -41.76 34.75
CA LEU A 7 19.05 -41.79 34.80
C LEU A 7 19.65 -40.51 34.17
N ARG A 8 19.97 -39.52 35.00
CA ARG A 8 21.22 -38.72 34.91
C ARG A 8 22.19 -39.31 35.96
N PRO A 9 23.50 -38.99 36.04
CA PRO A 9 24.36 -38.12 35.23
C PRO A 9 25.70 -38.79 34.83
N ALA A 10 26.54 -38.11 34.04
CA ALA A 10 28.00 -38.34 34.09
C ALA A 10 28.75 -37.03 33.83
N PHE A 11 29.25 -36.45 34.92
CA PHE A 11 30.34 -35.48 34.93
C PHE A 11 31.59 -36.16 34.35
N ASN A 12 32.24 -35.55 33.37
CA ASN A 12 33.64 -35.85 33.08
C ASN A 12 34.47 -34.58 33.24
N ARG A 13 35.19 -34.50 34.37
CA ARG A 13 36.28 -33.55 34.57
C ARG A 13 37.51 -34.14 33.92
N HIS A 14 38.10 -33.43 32.95
CA HIS A 14 39.51 -33.59 32.68
C HIS A 14 40.20 -32.23 32.89
N SER A 15 41.17 -32.28 33.78
CA SER A 15 42.00 -31.17 34.27
C SER A 15 43.39 -31.30 33.65
N LYS A 16 44.12 -30.17 33.69
CA LYS A 16 45.56 -29.95 33.43
C LYS A 16 45.88 -29.53 31.99
N SER A 17 46.80 -28.59 31.73
CA SER A 17 47.52 -27.64 32.59
C SER A 17 48.32 -26.68 31.70
N ARG A 18 48.35 -25.40 32.09
CA ARG A 18 49.48 -24.46 32.04
C ARG A 18 50.32 -24.41 30.75
N GLY A 19 50.10 -23.35 29.98
CA GLY A 19 51.14 -22.71 29.16
C GLY A 19 51.15 -21.22 29.49
N LEU A 20 52.16 -20.78 30.25
CA LEU A 20 52.43 -19.37 30.51
C LEU A 20 53.30 -18.88 29.33
N SER A 21 52.70 -18.18 28.36
CA SER A 21 53.44 -17.46 27.33
C SER A 21 53.37 -15.96 27.60
N THR A 22 54.54 -15.44 27.94
CA THR A 22 54.99 -14.05 28.01
C THR A 22 54.13 -13.01 27.29
N LEU A 23 53.69 -12.00 28.04
CA LEU A 23 53.14 -10.73 27.54
C LEU A 23 54.09 -10.11 26.49
N LYS A 24 53.61 -9.98 25.25
CA LYS A 24 54.05 -8.90 24.36
C LYS A 24 52.97 -7.85 24.34
N LYS A 25 53.22 -6.75 25.05
CA LYS A 25 52.45 -5.51 24.95
C LYS A 25 52.62 -4.96 23.53
N VAL A 26 51.54 -4.93 22.76
CA VAL A 26 51.35 -3.95 21.68
C VAL A 26 49.94 -3.42 21.86
N ALA A 27 49.85 -2.23 22.43
CA ALA A 27 48.64 -1.44 22.43
C ALA A 27 48.42 -0.97 20.99
N PHE A 28 47.42 -1.53 20.32
CA PHE A 28 46.81 -0.93 19.15
C PHE A 28 45.32 -0.82 19.50
N GLY A 29 44.87 0.41 19.75
CA GLY A 29 43.48 0.67 20.11
C GLY A 29 42.57 0.15 19.02
N LEU A 30 41.80 -0.89 19.34
CA LEU A 30 40.74 -1.37 18.48
C LEU A 30 39.55 -0.45 18.69
N SER A 31 39.51 0.65 17.94
CA SER A 31 38.33 1.48 17.79
C SER A 31 37.24 0.61 17.17
N LEU A 32 36.32 0.08 17.98
CA LEU A 32 35.05 -0.46 17.46
C LEU A 32 34.24 0.74 16.97
N SER A 33 34.45 1.13 15.72
CA SER A 33 33.50 1.97 15.01
C SER A 33 32.25 1.13 14.78
N VAL A 34 31.30 1.19 15.72
CA VAL A 34 29.93 0.74 15.49
C VAL A 34 29.33 1.72 14.49
N SER A 35 29.47 1.41 13.21
CA SER A 35 28.70 2.07 12.15
C SER A 35 27.25 1.63 12.31
N THR A 36 26.45 2.43 13.00
CA THR A 36 24.99 2.29 12.94
C THR A 36 24.58 2.60 11.50
N LEU A 37 24.27 1.56 10.73
CA LEU A 37 23.47 1.71 9.50
C LEU A 37 22.12 2.24 9.95
N GLY A 38 21.93 3.55 9.84
CA GLY A 38 20.62 4.18 10.02
C GLY A 38 19.74 3.74 8.86
N PHE A 39 18.82 2.79 9.10
CA PHE A 39 17.66 2.63 8.26
C PHE A 39 16.75 3.83 8.52
N ALA A 40 16.89 4.86 7.69
CA ALA A 40 15.81 5.83 7.54
C ALA A 40 14.72 5.13 6.71
N GLU A 41 13.87 4.36 7.37
CA GLU A 41 12.58 3.97 6.83
C GLU A 41 11.77 5.26 6.72
N GLY A 42 11.80 5.88 5.54
CA GLY A 42 10.93 7.01 5.25
C GLY A 42 9.49 6.51 5.30
N ASP A 43 8.84 6.72 6.45
CA ASP A 43 7.38 6.65 6.61
C ASP A 43 6.78 7.78 5.77
N THR A 44 6.82 7.66 4.44
CA THR A 44 5.98 8.48 3.58
C THR A 44 4.56 8.02 3.84
N LYS A 45 3.86 8.67 4.78
CA LYS A 45 2.41 8.49 4.96
C LYS A 45 1.75 8.81 3.62
N GLN A 46 1.45 7.76 2.87
CA GLN A 46 0.68 7.84 1.64
C GLN A 46 -0.67 8.49 1.95
N ALA A 47 -1.14 9.40 1.10
CA ALA A 47 -2.41 10.06 1.34
C ALA A 47 -3.53 9.00 1.38
N PRO A 48 -4.54 9.14 2.26
CA PRO A 48 -5.67 8.23 2.27
C PRO A 48 -6.27 8.11 0.86
N GLY A 49 -6.43 6.88 0.36
CA GLY A 49 -7.00 6.59 -0.97
C GLY A 49 -6.00 6.64 -2.12
N GLU A 50 -4.80 7.19 -1.94
CA GLU A 50 -3.76 7.23 -2.98
C GLU A 50 -3.31 5.82 -3.37
N ALA A 51 -3.16 4.91 -2.39
CA ALA A 51 -2.80 3.51 -2.67
C ALA A 51 -3.82 2.85 -3.61
N ASP A 52 -5.11 2.97 -3.27
CA ASP A 52 -6.20 2.42 -4.08
C ASP A 52 -6.24 3.08 -5.47
N TYR A 53 -6.04 4.40 -5.55
CA TYR A 53 -5.97 5.11 -6.82
C TYR A 53 -4.84 4.59 -7.71
N MET A 54 -3.64 4.41 -7.15
CA MET A 54 -2.48 3.92 -7.90
C MET A 54 -2.67 2.47 -8.36
N THR A 55 -3.32 1.64 -7.54
CA THR A 55 -3.60 0.24 -7.88
C THR A 55 -4.68 0.10 -8.96
N TYR A 56 -5.78 0.84 -8.85
CA TYR A 56 -6.96 0.59 -9.66
C TYR A 56 -7.21 1.63 -10.76
N CYS A 57 -6.81 2.88 -10.56
CA CYS A 57 -7.20 4.00 -11.44
C CYS A 57 -6.06 4.50 -12.34
N ALA A 58 -4.82 4.51 -11.83
CA ALA A 58 -3.69 5.18 -12.48
C ALA A 58 -3.24 4.56 -13.81
N SER A 59 -3.52 3.26 -14.04
CA SER A 59 -3.21 2.61 -15.32
C SER A 59 -3.94 3.27 -16.50
N CYS A 60 -5.16 3.77 -16.27
CA CYS A 60 -5.99 4.45 -17.27
C CYS A 60 -5.93 5.98 -17.10
N HIS A 61 -6.13 6.48 -15.89
CA HIS A 61 -6.20 7.92 -15.64
C HIS A 61 -4.85 8.60 -15.43
N GLY A 62 -3.76 7.83 -15.34
CA GLY A 62 -2.42 8.35 -15.01
C GLY A 62 -2.25 8.60 -13.52
N ALA A 63 -1.00 8.72 -13.04
CA ALA A 63 -0.72 8.98 -11.63
C ALA A 63 -1.25 10.35 -11.16
N THR A 64 -1.38 11.30 -12.10
CA THR A 64 -1.85 12.68 -11.86
C THR A 64 -3.34 12.89 -12.16
N GLY A 65 -4.05 11.86 -12.65
CA GLY A 65 -5.46 11.96 -13.01
C GLY A 65 -5.76 12.59 -14.37
N GLU A 66 -4.77 12.90 -15.18
CA GLU A 66 -4.93 13.64 -16.44
C GLU A 66 -5.42 12.79 -17.63
N GLY A 67 -5.82 11.54 -17.41
CA GLY A 67 -6.28 10.65 -18.48
C GLY A 67 -5.14 10.16 -19.39
N ASN A 68 -3.90 10.17 -18.89
CA ASN A 68 -2.68 9.85 -19.63
C ASN A 68 -1.99 8.58 -19.10
N GLY A 69 -2.74 7.66 -18.49
CA GLY A 69 -2.20 6.40 -18.00
C GLY A 69 -1.59 5.54 -19.11
N PRO A 70 -0.71 4.58 -18.78
CA PRO A 70 0.03 3.76 -19.75
C PRO A 70 -0.87 3.02 -20.74
N VAL A 71 -2.11 2.68 -20.36
CA VAL A 71 -3.05 2.02 -21.28
C VAL A 71 -4.01 2.98 -21.99
N ALA A 72 -4.03 4.27 -21.64
CA ALA A 72 -5.01 5.25 -22.12
C ALA A 72 -5.10 5.35 -23.65
N ASN A 73 -3.96 5.24 -24.36
CA ASN A 73 -3.91 5.30 -25.82
C ASN A 73 -4.39 4.01 -26.52
N HIS A 74 -4.54 2.92 -25.77
CA HIS A 74 -4.99 1.63 -26.29
C HIS A 74 -6.51 1.41 -26.10
N LEU A 75 -7.17 2.28 -25.35
CA LEU A 75 -8.62 2.23 -25.13
C LEU A 75 -9.36 2.89 -26.30
N LYS A 76 -10.54 2.36 -26.62
CA LYS A 76 -11.39 2.89 -27.71
C LYS A 76 -11.75 4.36 -27.49
N ASN A 77 -12.05 4.71 -26.26
CA ASN A 77 -12.27 6.08 -25.82
C ASN A 77 -11.16 6.42 -24.82
N ARG A 78 -10.67 7.67 -24.82
CA ARG A 78 -9.64 8.12 -23.88
C ARG A 78 -10.25 8.38 -22.50
N PRO A 79 -9.65 7.87 -21.40
CA PRO A 79 -10.09 8.21 -20.04
C PRO A 79 -10.17 9.72 -19.85
N PRO A 80 -11.21 10.24 -19.18
CA PRO A 80 -11.32 11.67 -18.91
C PRO A 80 -10.22 12.14 -17.96
N ASP A 81 -9.88 13.42 -18.09
CA ASP A 81 -9.07 14.15 -17.10
C ASP A 81 -9.91 14.37 -15.83
N LEU A 82 -9.54 13.66 -14.77
CA LEU A 82 -10.21 13.72 -13.48
C LEU A 82 -9.90 15.02 -12.73
N THR A 83 -8.89 15.80 -13.14
CA THR A 83 -8.47 17.03 -12.43
C THR A 83 -9.44 18.20 -12.63
N TYR A 84 -10.41 18.08 -13.55
CA TYR A 84 -11.36 19.14 -13.91
C TYR A 84 -12.83 18.82 -13.59
N ILE A 85 -13.12 17.77 -12.81
CA ILE A 85 -14.51 17.37 -12.46
C ILE A 85 -15.28 18.53 -11.81
N THR A 86 -14.64 19.27 -10.90
CA THR A 86 -15.25 20.40 -10.19
C THR A 86 -15.63 21.53 -11.14
N GLN A 87 -14.73 21.87 -12.08
CA GLN A 87 -14.96 22.93 -13.06
C GLN A 87 -16.08 22.59 -14.05
N GLN A 88 -16.36 21.30 -14.25
CA GLN A 88 -17.46 20.83 -15.10
C GLN A 88 -18.84 20.95 -14.40
N GLN A 89 -18.91 21.20 -13.09
CA GLN A 89 -20.18 21.32 -12.37
C GLN A 89 -20.73 22.75 -12.40
N THR A 90 -22.04 22.84 -12.61
CA THR A 90 -22.78 24.09 -12.39
C THR A 90 -22.73 24.42 -10.89
N GLY A 91 -21.93 25.40 -10.50
CA GLY A 91 -21.74 25.81 -9.10
C GLY A 91 -20.32 25.64 -8.55
N GLY A 92 -19.43 24.96 -9.28
CA GLY A 92 -18.02 24.84 -8.89
C GLY A 92 -17.76 23.99 -7.64
N GLU A 93 -18.70 23.11 -7.28
CA GLU A 93 -18.52 22.15 -6.20
C GLU A 93 -18.18 20.76 -6.76
N PHE A 94 -17.29 20.05 -6.08
CA PHE A 94 -16.99 18.66 -6.43
C PHE A 94 -18.23 17.78 -6.18
N PRO A 95 -18.75 17.06 -7.18
CA PRO A 95 -19.99 16.31 -7.09
C PRO A 95 -19.76 14.96 -6.40
N TYR A 96 -19.47 15.00 -5.09
CA TYR A 96 -18.95 13.87 -4.33
C TYR A 96 -19.78 12.58 -4.47
N MET A 97 -21.10 12.68 -4.29
CA MET A 97 -21.99 11.50 -4.36
C MET A 97 -22.11 10.93 -5.77
N TYR A 98 -21.95 11.78 -6.80
CA TYR A 98 -21.94 11.33 -8.19
C TYR A 98 -20.67 10.52 -8.48
N VAL A 99 -19.50 11.03 -8.07
CA VAL A 99 -18.21 10.31 -8.25
C VAL A 99 -18.19 9.02 -7.45
N LEU A 100 -18.62 9.05 -6.19
CA LEU A 100 -18.76 7.84 -5.37
C LEU A 100 -19.67 6.82 -6.05
N GLY A 101 -20.83 7.23 -6.55
CA GLY A 101 -21.75 6.34 -7.25
C GLY A 101 -21.16 5.72 -8.51
N ILE A 102 -20.32 6.44 -9.27
CA ILE A 102 -19.60 5.86 -10.42
C ILE A 102 -18.63 4.76 -9.95
N VAL A 103 -17.81 5.06 -8.95
CA VAL A 103 -16.81 4.12 -8.40
C VAL A 103 -17.49 2.88 -7.82
N GLU A 104 -18.59 3.07 -7.09
CA GLU A 104 -19.41 1.99 -6.51
C GLU A 104 -20.14 1.15 -7.55
N GLY A 105 -20.22 1.60 -8.80
CA GLY A 105 -20.83 0.81 -9.86
C GLY A 105 -22.29 1.14 -10.16
N ASN A 106 -22.85 2.24 -9.63
CA ASN A 106 -24.27 2.59 -9.77
C ASN A 106 -24.75 2.43 -11.24
N PRO A 107 -25.71 1.52 -11.52
CA PRO A 107 -26.15 1.21 -12.88
C PRO A 107 -26.84 2.38 -13.58
N GLU A 108 -27.43 3.31 -12.84
CA GLU A 108 -28.06 4.51 -13.39
C GLU A 108 -27.02 5.53 -13.89
N LEU A 109 -25.81 5.49 -13.33
CA LEU A 109 -24.70 6.37 -13.70
C LEU A 109 -23.78 5.76 -14.76
N ASP A 110 -23.83 4.43 -14.94
CA ASP A 110 -23.07 3.66 -15.92
C ASP A 110 -23.06 4.31 -17.31
N LYS A 111 -24.26 4.57 -17.83
CA LYS A 111 -24.46 5.03 -19.21
C LYS A 111 -23.93 6.44 -19.48
N LYS A 112 -23.66 7.22 -18.43
CA LYS A 112 -23.22 8.62 -18.51
C LYS A 112 -21.78 8.82 -18.05
N GLY A 113 -21.32 8.04 -17.08
CA GLY A 113 -19.99 8.17 -16.46
C GLY A 113 -18.97 7.12 -16.92
N ARG A 114 -19.41 5.95 -17.41
CA ARG A 114 -18.52 4.88 -17.89
C ARG A 114 -18.52 4.84 -19.41
N THR A 115 -17.84 5.81 -20.01
CA THR A 115 -17.75 5.99 -21.47
C THR A 115 -16.89 4.94 -22.18
N HIS A 116 -16.24 4.04 -21.44
CA HIS A 116 -15.29 3.06 -21.99
C HIS A 116 -15.88 1.64 -22.14
N GLY A 117 -17.15 1.41 -21.77
CA GLY A 117 -17.76 0.08 -21.76
C GLY A 117 -17.45 -0.70 -20.48
N PRO A 118 -18.22 -1.75 -20.15
CA PRO A 118 -18.19 -2.36 -18.81
C PRO A 118 -16.83 -2.95 -18.40
N SER A 119 -16.02 -3.37 -19.37
CA SER A 119 -14.73 -4.04 -19.14
C SER A 119 -13.55 -3.07 -19.02
N ASP A 120 -13.60 -1.92 -19.69
CA ASP A 120 -12.46 -0.99 -19.77
C ASP A 120 -12.42 -0.03 -18.55
N MET A 121 -13.56 0.14 -17.86
CA MET A 121 -13.65 0.79 -16.56
C MET A 121 -14.49 -0.10 -15.61
N PRO A 122 -13.84 -1.05 -14.90
CA PRO A 122 -14.52 -1.96 -13.98
C PRO A 122 -15.29 -1.26 -12.87
N VAL A 123 -16.23 -2.00 -12.27
CA VAL A 123 -16.87 -1.59 -11.02
C VAL A 123 -15.87 -1.76 -9.87
N TRP A 124 -15.02 -0.75 -9.68
CA TRP A 124 -13.97 -0.76 -8.65
C TRP A 124 -14.52 -0.92 -7.23
N GLY A 125 -15.76 -0.49 -7.00
CA GLY A 125 -16.51 -0.77 -5.78
C GLY A 125 -16.48 -2.24 -5.38
N ASN A 126 -16.84 -3.13 -6.30
CA ASN A 126 -16.88 -4.57 -6.05
C ASN A 126 -15.51 -5.11 -5.67
N ILE A 127 -14.48 -4.71 -6.42
CA ILE A 127 -13.08 -5.13 -6.16
C ILE A 127 -12.62 -4.64 -4.79
N ILE A 128 -12.92 -3.39 -4.42
CA ILE A 128 -12.57 -2.84 -3.10
C ILE A 128 -13.32 -3.55 -1.97
N TYR A 129 -14.59 -3.93 -2.17
CA TYR A 129 -15.34 -4.75 -1.21
C TYR A 129 -14.73 -6.14 -1.06
N GLU A 130 -14.42 -6.81 -2.17
CA GLU A 130 -13.78 -8.13 -2.20
C GLU A 130 -12.42 -8.12 -1.49
N ASP A 131 -11.55 -7.15 -1.82
CA ASP A 131 -10.23 -7.00 -1.19
C ASP A 131 -10.30 -6.62 0.30
N SER A 132 -11.43 -6.07 0.74
CA SER A 132 -11.67 -5.77 2.15
C SER A 132 -12.16 -7.00 2.93
N GLY A 133 -12.57 -8.07 2.25
CA GLY A 133 -13.22 -9.24 2.84
C GLY A 133 -14.52 -8.87 3.55
N GLU A 134 -14.85 -9.56 4.65
CA GLU A 134 -16.07 -9.32 5.45
C GLU A 134 -16.13 -7.94 6.14
N ARG A 135 -15.10 -7.11 6.00
CA ARG A 135 -14.98 -5.80 6.66
C ARG A 135 -15.65 -4.70 5.84
N SER A 136 -16.98 -4.72 5.79
CA SER A 136 -17.77 -3.73 5.03
C SER A 136 -17.49 -2.27 5.44
N SER A 137 -17.19 -2.01 6.71
CA SER A 137 -16.81 -0.66 7.19
C SER A 137 -15.46 -0.20 6.64
N LEU A 138 -14.51 -1.12 6.46
CA LEU A 138 -13.22 -0.84 5.83
C LEU A 138 -13.39 -0.54 4.34
N ALA A 139 -14.18 -1.34 3.63
CA ALA A 139 -14.49 -1.10 2.22
C ALA A 139 -15.09 0.29 2.01
N LYS A 140 -16.09 0.66 2.82
CA LYS A 140 -16.71 1.99 2.80
C LYS A 140 -15.72 3.12 3.13
N ALA A 141 -14.75 2.88 4.01
CA ALA A 141 -13.71 3.86 4.31
C ALA A 141 -12.75 4.03 3.11
N ARG A 142 -12.31 2.92 2.49
CA ARG A 142 -11.46 2.92 1.30
C ARG A 142 -12.12 3.68 0.14
N LEU A 143 -13.40 3.39 -0.14
CA LEU A 143 -14.16 4.09 -1.18
C LEU A 143 -14.23 5.60 -0.94
N ARG A 144 -14.52 6.02 0.29
CA ARG A 144 -14.55 7.45 0.63
C ARG A 144 -13.18 8.10 0.49
N HIS A 145 -12.13 7.46 1.01
CA HIS A 145 -10.76 7.99 0.87
C HIS A 145 -10.33 8.07 -0.61
N LEU A 146 -10.71 7.11 -1.44
CA LEU A 146 -10.45 7.15 -2.88
C LEU A 146 -11.14 8.36 -3.55
N VAL A 147 -12.41 8.61 -3.21
CA VAL A 147 -13.14 9.76 -3.74
C VAL A 147 -12.57 11.08 -3.19
N ASP A 148 -12.15 11.12 -1.93
CA ASP A 148 -11.44 12.27 -1.34
C ASP A 148 -10.11 12.53 -2.06
N TYR A 149 -9.37 11.48 -2.42
CA TYR A 149 -8.14 11.62 -3.19
C TYR A 149 -8.41 12.23 -4.58
N ILE A 150 -9.45 11.78 -5.28
CA ILE A 150 -9.90 12.37 -6.55
C ILE A 150 -10.38 13.82 -6.37
N LYS A 151 -11.05 14.13 -5.26
CA LYS A 151 -11.45 15.50 -4.92
C LYS A 151 -10.25 16.41 -4.66
N ASN A 152 -9.19 15.89 -4.07
CA ASN A 152 -8.02 16.69 -3.70
C ASN A 152 -7.05 16.94 -4.88
N MET A 153 -7.19 16.22 -5.99
CA MET A 153 -6.43 16.48 -7.23
C MET A 153 -7.10 17.47 -8.19
N GLN A 154 -8.23 18.07 -7.80
CA GLN A 154 -8.93 19.05 -8.63
C GLN A 154 -8.08 20.33 -8.78
N LYS A 155 -8.09 20.90 -9.99
CA LYS A 155 -7.40 22.16 -10.34
C LYS A 155 -8.35 23.37 -10.23
#